data_AF-A0A353QCY6-F1
#
_entry.id   AF-A0A353QCY6-F1
#
_cell.length_a   1.000
_cell.length_b   1.000
_cell.length_c   1.000
_cell.angle_alpha   90.00
_cell.angle_beta   90.00
_cell.angle_gamma   90.00
#
_symmetry.space_group_name_H-M   'P 1'
#
loop_
_entity.id
_entity.type
_entity.pdbx_description
1 polymer ?
#
loop_
_entity_poly.entity_id
_entity_poly.type
_entity_poly.pdbx_seq_one_letter_code
_entity_poly.pdbx_strand_id
1 'polypeptide(L)'
;MLDDLEDLFDDDDDDELYEYVRSDYDDWYDNHTGFLLKEKGKWECWPDTDMYPFYYNVYKKAMQDYRREARRVLYTLYPVMNRLVRPRILERMDADFYRVGDTFLMFFFQLLMHLKYGYNLREVYENFDKMEKSFDERGTFTPYPFDYEKSAPWLTSEQRQQLEEESYREEKKAFDWKYGREKMFTDMLVNVLVQYYPSLGDFDKDTWVVFYSLLINEYYQFEFTFDHYICAAKYDMTEEETFLPYKEFMEVLSRKVGEKMEKKKLSQM
;
A
#
# COMPACT_ATOMS: atom_id res chain seq x y z
N MET A 1 -21.45 73.60 13.03
CA MET A 1 -21.22 73.17 11.64
C MET A 1 -20.49 71.86 11.73
N LEU A 2 -21.24 70.80 12.05
CA LEU A 2 -20.81 69.42 12.20
C LEU A 2 -21.90 68.56 11.53
N ASP A 3 -22.15 68.85 10.25
CA ASP A 3 -23.29 68.28 9.50
C ASP A 3 -22.84 67.37 8.35
N ASP A 4 -21.57 66.95 8.28
CA ASP A 4 -21.06 66.15 7.14
C ASP A 4 -20.36 64.84 7.57
N LEU A 5 -20.91 64.11 8.55
CA LEU A 5 -20.36 62.81 8.96
C LEU A 5 -21.41 61.70 9.18
N GLU A 6 -22.68 61.93 8.87
CA GLU A 6 -23.75 60.92 9.05
C GLU A 6 -24.10 60.10 7.80
N ASP A 7 -23.60 60.46 6.60
CA ASP A 7 -23.98 59.78 5.33
C ASP A 7 -22.88 58.84 4.75
N LEU A 8 -21.91 58.38 5.55
CA LEU A 8 -20.87 57.44 5.06
C LEU A 8 -21.15 55.97 5.39
N PHE A 9 -22.33 55.67 5.91
CA PHE A 9 -22.79 54.31 6.23
C PHE A 9 -24.22 54.09 5.70
N ASP A 10 -24.52 54.58 4.50
CA ASP A 10 -25.68 54.11 3.73
C ASP A 10 -25.32 52.72 3.17
N ASP A 11 -25.82 51.70 3.87
CA ASP A 11 -26.36 50.42 3.42
C ASP A 11 -26.27 50.10 1.91
N ASP A 12 -25.07 49.84 1.40
CA ASP A 12 -24.87 48.88 0.32
C ASP A 12 -24.50 47.53 0.96
N ASP A 13 -25.49 46.89 1.58
CA ASP A 13 -25.53 45.44 1.83
C ASP A 13 -25.61 44.72 0.46
N ASP A 14 -24.60 44.91 -0.39
CA ASP A 14 -24.21 43.92 -1.38
C ASP A 14 -23.43 42.82 -0.64
N ASP A 15 -24.15 42.09 0.21
CA ASP A 15 -23.83 40.70 0.51
C ASP A 15 -24.03 39.91 -0.80
N GLU A 16 -23.14 40.15 -1.77
CA GLU A 16 -22.75 39.13 -2.73
C GLU A 16 -22.17 37.99 -1.88
N LEU A 17 -23.08 37.14 -1.40
CA LEU A 17 -22.80 35.88 -0.77
C LEU A 17 -22.10 35.06 -1.86
N TYR A 18 -20.79 35.25 -2.01
CA TYR A 18 -19.96 34.52 -2.95
C TYR A 18 -20.27 33.05 -2.72
N GLU A 19 -20.94 32.44 -3.69
CA GLU A 19 -21.30 31.03 -3.63
C GLU A 19 -19.99 30.27 -3.45
N TYR A 20 -19.82 29.62 -2.30
CA TYR A 20 -18.61 28.89 -1.98
C TYR A 20 -18.41 27.79 -3.02
N VAL A 21 -17.48 28.00 -3.94
CA VAL A 21 -17.12 26.99 -4.92
C VAL A 21 -16.20 25.99 -4.24
N ARG A 22 -16.71 24.78 -4.00
CA ARG A 22 -15.93 23.68 -3.42
C ARG A 22 -14.65 23.42 -4.21
N SER A 23 -13.54 23.31 -3.51
CA SER A 23 -12.24 22.96 -4.04
C SER A 23 -11.99 21.45 -4.00
N ASP A 24 -11.05 20.96 -4.81
CA ASP A 24 -10.56 19.56 -4.73
C ASP A 24 -10.08 19.19 -3.31
N TYR A 25 -9.59 20.18 -2.55
CA TYR A 25 -9.16 19.99 -1.15
C TYR A 25 -10.35 19.72 -0.24
N ASP A 26 -11.48 20.40 -0.44
CA ASP A 26 -12.66 20.20 0.41
C ASP A 26 -13.23 18.80 0.20
N ASP A 27 -13.33 18.37 -1.06
CA ASP A 27 -13.78 17.02 -1.39
C ASP A 27 -12.81 15.98 -0.82
N TRP A 28 -11.51 16.22 -0.92
CA TRP A 28 -10.51 15.36 -0.30
C TRP A 28 -10.69 15.34 1.23
N TYR A 29 -10.79 16.49 1.88
CA TYR A 29 -10.92 16.61 3.33
C TYR A 29 -12.15 15.84 3.84
N ASP A 30 -13.32 16.07 3.24
CA ASP A 30 -14.58 15.39 3.60
C ASP A 30 -14.45 13.87 3.50
N ASN A 31 -13.86 13.38 2.41
CA ASN A 31 -13.64 11.94 2.20
C ASN A 31 -12.68 11.31 3.21
N HIS A 32 -11.83 12.11 3.84
CA HIS A 32 -10.85 11.65 4.82
C HIS A 32 -11.19 12.03 6.25
N THR A 33 -12.30 12.72 6.52
CA THR A 33 -12.71 13.12 7.87
C THR A 33 -12.66 11.95 8.85
N GLY A 34 -13.19 10.78 8.50
CA GLY A 34 -13.13 9.59 9.38
C GLY A 34 -11.71 9.10 9.71
N PHE A 35 -10.73 9.39 8.86
CA PHE A 35 -9.32 9.09 9.08
C PHE A 35 -8.59 10.20 9.85
N LEU A 36 -8.89 11.46 9.48
CA LEU A 36 -8.34 12.68 10.08
C LEU A 36 -8.86 12.90 11.51
N LEU A 37 -9.99 12.30 11.84
CA LEU A 37 -10.56 12.24 13.16
C LEU A 37 -9.98 11.03 13.94
N LYS A 38 -9.06 11.32 14.88
CA LYS A 38 -8.99 10.78 16.27
C LYS A 38 -7.59 10.29 16.72
N GLU A 39 -7.13 10.89 17.81
CA GLU A 39 -6.62 10.19 19.00
C GLU A 39 -7.26 10.79 20.26
N LYS A 40 -7.43 9.96 21.31
CA LYS A 40 -8.20 10.20 22.55
C LYS A 40 -8.19 11.67 23.05
N GLY A 41 -9.27 12.40 22.74
CA GLY A 41 -9.75 13.55 23.51
C GLY A 41 -8.96 14.86 23.41
N LYS A 42 -8.13 15.06 22.37
CA LYS A 42 -7.28 16.27 22.26
C LYS A 42 -7.55 17.16 21.04
N TRP A 43 -8.04 16.60 19.93
CA TRP A 43 -8.31 17.38 18.71
C TRP A 43 -9.56 16.87 18.00
N GLU A 44 -10.49 17.78 17.69
CA GLU A 44 -11.68 17.50 16.87
C GLU A 44 -11.36 17.45 15.36
N CYS A 45 -10.12 17.73 14.96
CA CYS A 45 -9.49 17.48 13.65
C CYS A 45 -8.00 17.92 13.72
N TRP A 46 -7.13 17.40 12.86
CA TRP A 46 -5.79 18.01 12.70
C TRP A 46 -5.93 19.45 12.17
N PRO A 47 -5.06 20.40 12.52
CA PRO A 47 -5.18 21.77 12.04
C PRO A 47 -5.09 21.87 10.51
N ASP A 48 -5.93 22.71 9.88
CA ASP A 48 -5.87 22.99 8.43
C ASP A 48 -4.49 23.48 7.98
N THR A 49 -3.76 24.17 8.88
CA THR A 49 -2.38 24.61 8.66
C THR A 49 -1.40 23.47 8.38
N ASP A 50 -1.77 22.22 8.70
CA ASP A 50 -0.99 21.01 8.41
C ASP A 50 -1.56 20.22 7.24
N MET A 51 -2.89 20.08 7.18
CA MET A 51 -3.57 19.31 6.15
C MET A 51 -3.47 19.97 4.78
N TYR A 52 -3.68 21.29 4.70
CA TYR A 52 -3.65 22.01 3.44
C TYR A 52 -2.27 21.97 2.78
N PRO A 53 -1.14 22.27 3.47
CA PRO A 53 0.18 22.11 2.88
C PRO A 53 0.51 20.66 2.53
N PHE A 54 0.10 19.68 3.34
CA PHE A 54 0.31 18.27 3.02
C PHE A 54 -0.41 17.89 1.72
N TYR A 55 -1.67 18.27 1.56
CA TYR A 55 -2.47 17.96 0.39
C TYR A 55 -1.82 18.47 -0.91
N TYR A 56 -1.47 19.76 -0.95
CA TYR A 56 -0.93 20.40 -2.16
C TYR A 56 0.55 20.08 -2.43
N ASN A 57 1.37 19.94 -1.39
CA ASN A 57 2.81 19.76 -1.56
C ASN A 57 3.22 18.30 -1.66
N VAL A 58 2.49 17.40 -0.99
CA VAL A 58 2.83 15.97 -0.91
C VAL A 58 1.76 15.12 -1.57
N TYR A 59 0.54 15.09 -1.02
CA TYR A 59 -0.48 14.12 -1.39
C TYR A 59 -0.80 14.10 -2.89
N LYS A 60 -1.19 15.25 -3.47
CA LYS A 60 -1.66 15.33 -4.86
C LYS A 60 -0.58 14.88 -5.85
N LYS A 61 0.67 15.28 -5.60
CA LYS A 61 1.82 14.98 -6.46
C LYS A 61 2.30 13.54 -6.28
N ALA A 62 2.43 13.09 -5.03
CA ALA A 62 2.82 11.72 -4.70
C ALA A 62 1.80 10.72 -5.26
N MET A 63 0.49 10.99 -5.16
CA MET A 63 -0.56 10.13 -5.71
C MET A 63 -0.49 10.01 -7.24
N GLN A 64 -0.13 11.10 -7.93
CA GLN A 64 0.01 11.09 -9.38
C GLN A 64 1.16 10.17 -9.82
N ASP A 65 2.33 10.31 -9.20
CA ASP A 65 3.49 9.48 -9.55
C ASP A 65 3.34 8.04 -9.05
N TYR A 66 2.78 7.86 -7.85
CA TYR A 66 2.51 6.55 -7.28
C TYR A 66 1.71 5.67 -8.23
N ARG A 67 0.59 6.17 -8.79
CA ARG A 67 -0.24 5.36 -9.71
C ARG A 67 0.55 4.88 -10.92
N ARG A 68 1.39 5.75 -11.50
CA ARG A 68 2.25 5.42 -12.64
C ARG A 68 3.27 4.34 -12.26
N GLU A 69 3.97 4.51 -11.15
CA GLU A 69 5.04 3.61 -10.75
C GLU A 69 4.51 2.28 -10.19
N ALA A 70 3.41 2.29 -9.41
CA ALA A 70 2.75 1.09 -8.91
C ALA A 70 2.25 0.18 -10.05
N ARG A 71 1.69 0.77 -11.12
CA ARG A 71 1.34 0.02 -12.34
C ARG A 71 2.57 -0.62 -12.99
N ARG A 72 3.69 0.10 -13.04
CA ARG A 72 4.95 -0.39 -13.60
C ARG A 72 5.52 -1.55 -12.76
N VAL A 73 5.48 -1.44 -11.44
CA VAL A 73 5.83 -2.51 -10.50
C VAL A 73 4.92 -3.72 -10.72
N LEU A 74 3.59 -3.53 -10.78
CA LEU A 74 2.64 -4.63 -11.00
C LEU A 74 2.97 -5.44 -12.27
N TYR A 75 3.20 -4.76 -13.41
CA TYR A 75 3.53 -5.43 -14.66
C TYR A 75 4.92 -6.08 -14.65
N THR A 76 5.86 -5.55 -13.87
CA THR A 76 7.18 -6.16 -13.70
C THR A 76 7.08 -7.43 -12.85
N LEU A 77 6.33 -7.36 -11.75
CA LEU A 77 6.11 -8.47 -10.82
C LEU A 77 5.22 -9.56 -11.40
N TYR A 78 4.29 -9.20 -12.29
CA TYR A 78 3.31 -10.09 -12.89
C TYR A 78 3.14 -9.79 -14.40
N PRO A 79 4.09 -10.22 -15.25
CA PRO A 79 4.03 -9.96 -16.69
C PRO A 79 2.77 -10.49 -17.38
N VAL A 80 2.08 -11.47 -16.77
CA VAL A 80 0.80 -12.02 -17.23
C VAL A 80 -0.29 -10.95 -17.34
N MET A 81 -0.19 -9.90 -16.51
CA MET A 81 -1.15 -8.80 -16.46
C MET A 81 -1.22 -8.02 -17.78
N ASN A 82 -0.20 -8.10 -18.65
CA ASN A 82 -0.25 -7.53 -20.00
C ASN A 82 -1.35 -8.16 -20.88
N ARG A 83 -1.96 -9.27 -20.46
CA ARG A 83 -3.10 -9.90 -21.14
C ARG A 83 -4.44 -9.27 -20.77
N LEU A 84 -4.51 -8.56 -19.64
CA LEU A 84 -5.72 -7.87 -19.18
C LEU A 84 -5.67 -6.39 -19.60
N VAL A 85 -6.03 -6.13 -20.86
CA VAL A 85 -6.05 -4.79 -21.46
C VAL A 85 -7.48 -4.29 -21.75
N ARG A 86 -8.49 -4.87 -21.08
CA ARG A 86 -9.89 -4.52 -21.30
C ARG A 86 -10.22 -3.19 -20.58
N PRO A 87 -10.91 -2.22 -21.22
CA PRO A 87 -11.10 -0.88 -20.67
C PRO A 87 -11.65 -0.84 -19.25
N ARG A 88 -12.70 -1.62 -18.96
CA ARG A 88 -13.34 -1.64 -17.64
C ARG A 88 -12.43 -2.22 -16.55
N ILE A 89 -11.60 -3.20 -16.91
CA ILE A 89 -10.60 -3.77 -15.99
C ILE A 89 -9.53 -2.73 -15.68
N LEU A 90 -9.03 -2.02 -16.69
CA LEU A 90 -8.02 -0.97 -16.51
C LEU A 90 -8.56 0.19 -15.66
N GLU A 91 -9.80 0.61 -15.90
CA GLU A 91 -10.48 1.65 -15.10
C GLU A 91 -10.60 1.24 -13.63
N ARG A 92 -11.02 0.00 -13.36
CA ARG A 92 -11.12 -0.50 -11.99
C ARG A 92 -9.75 -0.64 -11.33
N MET A 93 -8.75 -1.12 -12.06
CA MET A 93 -7.38 -1.17 -11.57
C MET A 93 -6.87 0.23 -11.20
N ASP A 94 -7.20 1.27 -11.97
CA ASP A 94 -6.84 2.65 -11.63
C ASP A 94 -7.49 3.17 -10.36
N ALA A 95 -8.76 2.82 -10.12
CA ALA A 95 -9.42 3.09 -8.85
C ALA A 95 -8.76 2.33 -7.68
N ASP A 96 -8.39 1.07 -7.91
CA ASP A 96 -7.71 0.24 -6.90
C ASP A 96 -6.30 0.77 -6.59
N PHE A 97 -5.53 1.21 -7.60
CA PHE A 97 -4.25 1.90 -7.37
C PHE A 97 -4.49 3.15 -6.52
N TYR A 98 -5.45 4.01 -6.90
CA TYR A 98 -5.75 5.22 -6.12
C TYR A 98 -6.03 4.89 -4.65
N ARG A 99 -6.91 3.91 -4.37
CA ARG A 99 -7.27 3.51 -3.00
C ARG A 99 -6.09 3.03 -2.16
N VAL A 100 -5.22 2.22 -2.76
CA VAL A 100 -4.00 1.69 -2.11
C VAL A 100 -3.05 2.85 -1.78
N GLY A 101 -2.74 3.70 -2.76
CA GLY A 101 -1.89 4.87 -2.52
C GLY A 101 -2.48 5.86 -1.51
N ASP A 102 -3.79 6.04 -1.53
CA ASP A 102 -4.53 6.95 -0.66
C ASP A 102 -4.39 6.55 0.80
N THR A 103 -4.71 5.28 1.09
CA THR A 103 -4.59 4.70 2.42
C THR A 103 -3.18 4.90 2.99
N PHE A 104 -2.16 4.62 2.19
CA PHE A 104 -0.76 4.82 2.57
C PHE A 104 -0.43 6.28 2.91
N LEU A 105 -0.80 7.22 2.03
CA LEU A 105 -0.50 8.63 2.23
C LEU A 105 -1.20 9.20 3.46
N MET A 106 -2.39 8.70 3.78
CA MET A 106 -3.10 9.08 4.99
C MET A 106 -2.39 8.58 6.25
N PHE A 107 -1.95 7.32 6.30
CA PHE A 107 -1.13 6.82 7.42
C PHE A 107 0.23 7.52 7.52
N PHE A 108 0.82 7.87 6.39
CA PHE A 108 2.03 8.67 6.36
C PHE A 108 1.81 10.06 6.96
N PHE A 109 0.73 10.76 6.59
CA PHE A 109 0.35 12.03 7.20
C PHE A 109 0.19 11.91 8.72
N GLN A 110 -0.48 10.86 9.20
CA GLN A 110 -0.65 10.63 10.63
C GLN A 110 0.69 10.47 11.35
N LEU A 111 1.63 9.70 10.78
CA LEU A 111 2.99 9.59 11.31
C LEU A 111 3.66 10.97 11.38
N LEU A 112 3.57 11.78 10.31
CA LEU A 112 4.15 13.13 10.31
C LEU A 112 3.56 14.01 11.41
N MET A 113 2.27 13.89 11.69
CA MET A 113 1.63 14.63 12.78
C MET A 113 2.12 14.16 14.15
N HIS A 114 2.25 12.85 14.37
CA HIS A 114 2.84 12.32 15.61
C HIS A 114 4.25 12.89 15.85
N LEU A 115 5.08 12.95 14.81
CA LEU A 115 6.42 13.54 14.89
C LEU A 115 6.36 15.05 15.19
N LYS A 116 5.56 15.80 14.42
CA LYS A 116 5.43 17.26 14.57
C LYS A 116 5.01 17.66 15.98
N TYR A 117 4.06 16.93 16.56
CA TYR A 117 3.52 17.21 17.89
C TYR A 117 4.27 16.51 19.03
N GLY A 118 5.40 15.86 18.74
CA GLY A 118 6.29 15.28 19.75
C GLY A 118 5.70 14.07 20.49
N TYR A 119 4.84 13.29 19.83
CA TYR A 119 4.29 12.07 20.40
C TYR A 119 5.38 11.01 20.53
N ASN A 120 5.34 10.24 21.63
CA ASN A 120 6.18 9.07 21.77
C ASN A 120 5.61 7.92 20.92
N LEU A 121 6.28 7.58 19.82
CA LEU A 121 5.84 6.52 18.91
C LEU A 121 5.68 5.17 19.62
N ARG A 122 6.51 4.87 20.62
CA ARG A 122 6.41 3.61 21.38
C ARG A 122 5.14 3.53 22.23
N GLU A 123 4.56 4.67 22.60
CA GLU A 123 3.29 4.74 23.34
C GLU A 123 2.08 4.77 22.41
N VAL A 124 2.20 5.42 21.25
CA VAL A 124 1.15 5.52 20.24
C VAL A 124 0.88 4.17 19.57
N TYR A 125 1.95 3.46 19.19
CA TYR A 125 1.84 2.18 18.50
C TYR A 125 1.95 1.04 19.51
N GLU A 126 0.82 0.52 20.00
CA GLU A 126 0.78 -0.52 21.05
C GLU A 126 1.59 -1.80 20.72
N ASN A 127 1.81 -2.07 19.44
CA ASN A 127 2.59 -3.20 18.93
C ASN A 127 4.00 -2.82 18.47
N PHE A 128 4.54 -1.68 18.92
CA PHE A 128 5.84 -1.16 18.50
C PHE A 128 6.96 -2.20 18.61
N ASP A 129 7.07 -2.92 19.74
CA ASP A 129 8.13 -3.94 19.92
C ASP A 129 8.06 -5.06 18.86
N LYS A 130 6.85 -5.41 18.40
CA LYS A 130 6.67 -6.38 17.31
C LYS A 130 7.06 -5.79 15.97
N MET A 131 6.76 -4.50 15.75
CA MET A 131 7.20 -3.77 14.55
C MET A 131 8.72 -3.69 14.50
N GLU A 132 9.37 -3.31 15.61
CA GLU A 132 10.82 -3.19 15.74
C GLU A 132 11.50 -4.53 15.48
N LYS A 133 11.01 -5.61 16.09
CA LYS A 133 11.51 -6.95 15.80
C LYS A 133 11.36 -7.31 14.32
N SER A 134 10.19 -7.06 13.73
CA SER A 134 9.96 -7.34 12.30
C SER A 134 10.83 -6.48 11.40
N PHE A 135 11.20 -5.27 11.82
CA PHE A 135 12.08 -4.36 11.10
C PHE A 135 13.53 -4.86 11.15
N ASP A 136 14.05 -5.17 12.34
CA ASP A 136 15.41 -5.63 12.56
C ASP A 136 15.69 -7.01 11.92
N GLU A 137 14.68 -7.89 11.85
CA GLU A 137 14.78 -9.21 11.23
C GLU A 137 14.47 -9.21 9.71
N ARG A 138 13.93 -8.12 9.15
CA ARG A 138 13.48 -8.12 7.74
C ARG A 138 14.65 -8.26 6.78
N GLY A 139 14.46 -9.04 5.72
CA GLY A 139 15.51 -9.29 4.74
C GLY A 139 16.58 -10.29 5.20
N THR A 140 16.49 -10.78 6.45
CA THR A 140 17.34 -11.87 6.93
C THR A 140 16.72 -13.21 6.58
N PHE A 141 17.47 -14.04 5.83
CA PHE A 141 17.06 -15.40 5.55
C PHE A 141 17.46 -16.32 6.71
N THR A 142 16.46 -16.92 7.35
CA THR A 142 16.65 -17.96 8.37
C THR A 142 16.03 -19.25 7.83
N PRO A 143 16.84 -20.25 7.44
CA PRO A 143 16.31 -21.52 6.95
C PRO A 143 15.52 -22.22 8.06
N TYR A 144 14.50 -23.00 7.66
CA TYR A 144 13.75 -23.79 8.61
C TYR A 144 14.66 -24.89 9.20
N PRO A 145 14.81 -24.98 10.52
CA PRO A 145 15.62 -26.03 11.12
C PRO A 145 14.89 -27.37 10.99
N PHE A 146 15.25 -28.18 9.99
CA PHE A 146 14.79 -29.55 9.87
C PHE A 146 15.88 -30.53 10.33
N ASP A 147 15.56 -31.35 11.34
CA ASP A 147 16.49 -32.32 11.91
C ASP A 147 16.44 -33.63 11.11
N TYR A 148 17.22 -33.71 10.03
CA TYR A 148 17.31 -34.91 9.20
C TYR A 148 17.91 -36.11 9.95
N GLU A 149 18.69 -35.90 11.02
CA GLU A 149 19.23 -36.99 11.83
C GLU A 149 18.12 -37.75 12.56
N LYS A 150 17.18 -37.02 13.16
CA LYS A 150 16.04 -37.63 13.85
C LYS A 150 14.95 -38.11 12.88
N SER A 151 14.68 -37.33 11.82
CA SER A 151 13.55 -37.59 10.94
C SER A 151 13.85 -38.57 9.81
N ALA A 152 15.12 -38.75 9.42
CA ALA A 152 15.53 -39.67 8.37
C ALA A 152 16.81 -40.46 8.72
N PRO A 153 16.82 -41.23 9.84
CA PRO A 153 18.02 -41.94 10.31
C PRO A 153 18.50 -43.06 9.39
N TRP A 154 17.67 -43.48 8.42
CA TRP A 154 18.03 -44.48 7.41
C TRP A 154 18.88 -43.92 6.26
N LEU A 155 19.06 -42.61 6.18
CA LEU A 155 19.90 -41.96 5.16
C LEU A 155 21.36 -41.88 5.63
N THR A 156 22.29 -42.03 4.68
CA THR A 156 23.70 -41.77 4.95
C THR A 156 23.92 -40.28 5.26
N SER A 157 25.07 -39.96 5.88
CA SER A 157 25.42 -38.55 6.13
C SER A 157 25.49 -37.72 4.84
N GLU A 158 26.02 -38.30 3.76
CA GLU A 158 26.08 -37.63 2.44
C GLU A 158 24.68 -37.37 1.86
N GLN A 159 23.77 -38.32 1.98
CA GLN A 159 22.38 -38.15 1.52
C GLN A 159 21.64 -37.08 2.33
N ARG A 160 21.87 -37.02 3.65
CA ARG A 160 21.30 -35.98 4.52
C ARG A 160 21.84 -34.60 4.15
N GLN A 161 23.15 -34.47 3.93
CA GLN A 161 23.76 -33.22 3.49
C GLN A 161 23.18 -32.75 2.14
N GLN A 162 22.99 -33.65 1.18
CA GLN A 162 22.38 -33.30 -0.10
C GLN A 162 20.95 -32.76 0.05
N LEU A 163 20.13 -33.39 0.91
CA LEU A 163 18.78 -32.93 1.19
C LEU A 163 18.76 -31.57 1.91
N GLU A 164 19.68 -31.34 2.84
CA GLU A 164 19.84 -30.05 3.52
C GLU A 164 20.21 -28.94 2.52
N GLU A 165 21.15 -29.20 1.61
CA GLU A 165 21.56 -28.25 0.57
C GLU A 165 20.44 -27.99 -0.46
N GLU A 166 19.65 -29.01 -0.81
CA GLU A 166 18.47 -28.85 -1.66
C GLU A 166 17.38 -28.02 -0.97
N SER A 167 17.01 -28.35 0.27
CA SER A 167 16.03 -27.60 1.06
C SER A 167 16.46 -26.14 1.22
N TYR A 168 17.71 -25.90 1.60
CA TYR A 168 18.27 -24.56 1.72
C TYR A 168 18.12 -23.77 0.41
N ARG A 169 18.47 -24.36 -0.74
CA ARG A 169 18.38 -23.69 -2.04
C ARG A 169 16.94 -23.36 -2.42
N GLU A 170 16.01 -24.28 -2.19
CA GLU A 170 14.58 -24.05 -2.47
C GLU A 170 13.98 -22.98 -1.56
N GLU A 171 14.26 -23.06 -0.26
CA GLU A 171 13.82 -22.07 0.73
C GLU A 171 14.42 -20.68 0.45
N LYS A 172 15.71 -20.61 0.15
CA LYS A 172 16.39 -19.35 -0.18
C LYS A 172 15.81 -18.74 -1.45
N LYS A 173 15.55 -19.56 -2.47
CA LYS A 173 14.91 -19.10 -3.72
C LYS A 173 13.50 -18.57 -3.46
N ALA A 174 12.70 -19.24 -2.63
CA ALA A 174 11.36 -18.79 -2.26
C ALA A 174 11.42 -17.49 -1.43
N PHE A 175 12.37 -17.38 -0.51
CA PHE A 175 12.63 -16.17 0.26
C PHE A 175 13.02 -14.99 -0.63
N ASP A 176 14.01 -15.17 -1.51
CA ASP A 176 14.48 -14.13 -2.42
C ASP A 176 13.36 -13.68 -3.37
N TRP A 177 12.55 -14.63 -3.83
CA TRP A 177 11.38 -14.32 -4.63
C TRP A 177 10.36 -13.50 -3.85
N LYS A 178 10.04 -13.84 -2.59
CA LYS A 178 9.07 -13.08 -1.80
C LYS A 178 9.60 -11.69 -1.43
N TYR A 179 10.78 -11.65 -0.83
CA TYR A 179 11.40 -10.42 -0.33
C TYR A 179 11.77 -9.45 -1.45
N GLY A 180 12.22 -9.95 -2.62
CA GLY A 180 12.54 -9.10 -3.76
C GLY A 180 11.35 -8.29 -4.28
N ARG A 181 10.14 -8.83 -4.19
CA ARG A 181 8.90 -8.17 -4.68
C ARG A 181 8.43 -7.10 -3.72
N GLU A 182 8.42 -7.45 -2.44
CA GLU A 182 8.20 -6.51 -1.35
C GLU A 182 9.17 -5.34 -1.46
N LYS A 183 10.48 -5.62 -1.54
CA LYS A 183 11.51 -4.60 -1.68
C LYS A 183 11.29 -3.73 -2.91
N MET A 184 10.94 -4.31 -4.06
CA MET A 184 10.66 -3.55 -5.28
C MET A 184 9.50 -2.56 -5.09
N PHE A 185 8.45 -2.95 -4.40
CA PHE A 185 7.31 -2.10 -4.11
C PHE A 185 7.64 -1.03 -3.06
N THR A 186 8.31 -1.39 -1.96
CA THR A 186 8.65 -0.44 -0.90
C THR A 186 9.69 0.57 -1.35
N ASP A 187 10.71 0.16 -2.12
CA ASP A 187 11.66 1.07 -2.75
C ASP A 187 10.94 2.06 -3.67
N MET A 188 9.95 1.60 -4.45
CA MET A 188 9.15 2.47 -5.31
C MET A 188 8.40 3.53 -4.50
N LEU A 189 7.72 3.14 -3.41
CA LEU A 189 7.01 4.08 -2.55
C LEU A 189 7.94 5.11 -1.92
N VAL A 190 9.10 4.68 -1.39
CA VAL A 190 10.11 5.57 -0.81
C VAL A 190 10.62 6.56 -1.86
N ASN A 191 10.91 6.08 -3.08
CA ASN A 191 11.39 6.92 -4.18
C ASN A 191 10.34 7.95 -4.65
N VAL A 192 9.05 7.61 -4.60
CA VAL A 192 7.98 8.57 -4.88
C VAL A 192 7.91 9.62 -3.77
N LEU A 193 7.90 9.20 -2.50
CA LEU A 193 7.74 10.12 -1.38
C LEU A 193 8.93 11.07 -1.20
N VAL A 194 10.17 10.62 -1.35
CA VAL A 194 11.36 11.45 -1.09
C VAL A 194 11.44 12.67 -2.02
N GLN A 195 10.80 12.61 -3.21
CA GLN A 195 10.70 13.74 -4.13
C GLN A 195 9.85 14.89 -3.56
N TYR A 196 8.86 14.56 -2.73
CA TYR A 196 7.89 15.48 -2.18
C TYR A 196 8.07 15.72 -0.68
N TYR A 197 8.80 14.85 0.00
CA TYR A 197 9.17 14.94 1.41
C TYR A 197 10.64 14.53 1.61
N PRO A 198 11.61 15.40 1.27
CA PRO A 198 13.05 15.05 1.32
C PRO A 198 13.55 14.68 2.72
N SER A 199 12.91 15.21 3.77
CA SER A 199 13.23 14.91 5.17
C SER A 199 12.93 13.47 5.61
N LEU A 200 12.42 12.61 4.71
CA LEU A 200 12.43 11.16 4.94
C LEU A 200 13.82 10.64 5.32
N GLY A 201 14.89 11.24 4.78
CA GLY A 201 16.27 10.86 5.10
C GLY A 201 16.69 11.16 6.54
N ASP A 202 15.96 12.04 7.23
CA ASP A 202 16.26 12.49 8.59
C ASP A 202 15.52 11.67 9.66
N PHE A 203 14.75 10.65 9.27
CA PHE A 203 14.02 9.78 10.20
C PHE A 203 14.98 9.02 11.13
N ASP A 204 14.68 9.05 12.43
CA ASP A 204 15.37 8.24 13.43
C ASP A 204 14.93 6.77 13.35
N LYS A 205 15.56 5.90 14.16
CA LYS A 205 15.25 4.47 14.16
C LYS A 205 13.77 4.20 14.42
N ASP A 206 13.19 4.85 15.43
CA ASP A 206 11.81 4.58 15.83
C ASP A 206 10.82 5.03 14.75
N THR A 207 11.11 6.14 14.09
CA THR A 207 10.35 6.62 12.94
C THR A 207 10.46 5.65 11.76
N TRP A 208 11.66 5.13 11.49
CA TRP A 208 11.85 4.11 10.45
C TRP A 208 11.09 2.81 10.75
N VAL A 209 11.03 2.36 12.01
CA VAL A 209 10.26 1.18 12.41
C VAL A 209 8.78 1.34 12.04
N VAL A 210 8.18 2.49 12.38
CA VAL A 210 6.77 2.76 12.06
C VAL A 210 6.59 2.93 10.55
N PHE A 211 7.40 3.77 9.91
CA PHE A 211 7.29 4.06 8.48
C PHE A 211 7.47 2.79 7.63
N TYR A 212 8.46 1.95 7.96
CA TYR A 212 8.65 0.68 7.28
C TYR A 212 7.46 -0.27 7.49
N SER A 213 6.88 -0.29 8.70
CA SER A 213 5.66 -1.07 8.94
C SER A 213 4.49 -0.60 8.07
N LEU A 214 4.35 0.70 7.81
CA LEU A 214 3.38 1.24 6.86
C LEU A 214 3.67 0.76 5.42
N LEU A 215 4.92 0.82 4.98
CA LEU A 215 5.34 0.33 3.65
C LEU A 215 5.00 -1.15 3.45
N ILE A 216 5.23 -1.98 4.47
CA ILE A 216 4.94 -3.42 4.42
C ILE A 216 3.44 -3.70 4.41
N ASN A 217 2.68 -3.01 5.25
CA ASN A 217 1.23 -3.14 5.25
C ASN A 217 0.66 -2.76 3.88
N GLU A 218 1.17 -1.69 3.28
CA GLU A 218 0.74 -1.27 1.95
C GLU A 218 1.11 -2.28 0.87
N TYR A 219 2.30 -2.89 0.94
CA TYR A 219 2.67 -3.97 0.02
C TYR A 219 1.67 -5.13 0.08
N TYR A 220 1.25 -5.55 1.27
CA TYR A 220 0.28 -6.63 1.40
C TYR A 220 -1.13 -6.22 0.94
N GLN A 221 -1.53 -4.97 1.18
CA GLN A 221 -2.78 -4.45 0.63
C GLN A 221 -2.73 -4.40 -0.90
N PHE A 222 -1.62 -3.96 -1.48
CA PHE A 222 -1.37 -4.00 -2.91
C PHE A 222 -1.45 -5.43 -3.45
N GLU A 223 -0.70 -6.38 -2.88
CA GLU A 223 -0.71 -7.78 -3.32
C GLU A 223 -2.12 -8.38 -3.27
N PHE A 224 -2.82 -8.19 -2.15
CA PHE A 224 -4.19 -8.69 -1.98
C PHE A 224 -5.17 -8.04 -2.96
N THR A 225 -5.07 -6.72 -3.14
CA THR A 225 -5.96 -5.95 -4.01
C THR A 225 -5.81 -6.35 -5.48
N PHE A 226 -4.64 -6.77 -5.91
CA PHE A 226 -4.40 -7.13 -7.31
C PHE A 226 -4.44 -8.63 -7.60
N ASP A 227 -4.49 -9.50 -6.58
CA ASP A 227 -4.44 -10.95 -6.73
C ASP A 227 -5.56 -11.51 -7.63
N HIS A 228 -6.77 -10.96 -7.52
CA HIS A 228 -7.88 -11.41 -8.38
C HIS A 228 -7.64 -11.08 -9.86
N TYR A 229 -7.09 -9.91 -10.17
CA TYR A 229 -6.70 -9.58 -11.56
C TYR A 229 -5.58 -10.47 -12.06
N ILE A 230 -4.58 -10.76 -11.21
CA ILE A 230 -3.48 -11.65 -11.54
C ILE A 230 -4.00 -13.05 -11.87
N CYS A 231 -4.93 -13.56 -11.07
CA CYS A 231 -5.59 -14.83 -11.32
C CYS A 231 -6.40 -14.78 -12.63
N ALA A 232 -7.21 -13.74 -12.84
CA ALA A 232 -7.98 -13.57 -14.06
C ALA A 232 -7.09 -13.55 -15.32
N ALA A 233 -5.96 -12.85 -15.27
CA ALA A 233 -4.97 -12.81 -16.34
C ALA A 233 -4.32 -14.18 -16.59
N LYS A 234 -3.95 -14.88 -15.51
CA LYS A 234 -3.24 -16.16 -15.57
C LYS A 234 -4.10 -17.29 -16.12
N TYR A 235 -5.41 -17.24 -15.91
CA TYR A 235 -6.36 -18.26 -16.33
C TYR A 235 -7.29 -17.79 -17.45
N ASP A 236 -6.95 -16.70 -18.13
CA ASP A 236 -7.65 -16.21 -19.32
C ASP A 236 -9.16 -16.06 -19.06
N MET A 237 -9.50 -15.43 -17.93
CA MET A 237 -10.89 -15.16 -17.54
C MET A 237 -11.49 -14.04 -18.40
N THR A 238 -12.80 -14.08 -18.64
CA THR A 238 -13.54 -12.99 -19.30
C THR A 238 -13.66 -11.78 -18.37
N GLU A 239 -14.12 -10.66 -18.91
CA GLU A 239 -14.36 -9.47 -18.09
C GLU A 239 -15.44 -9.74 -17.04
N GLU A 240 -16.53 -10.40 -17.44
CA GLU A 240 -17.64 -10.76 -16.56
C GLU A 240 -17.17 -11.69 -15.43
N GLU A 241 -16.37 -12.71 -15.78
CA GLU A 241 -15.79 -13.64 -14.82
C GLU A 241 -14.87 -12.93 -13.80
N THR A 242 -14.18 -11.86 -14.21
CA THR A 242 -13.26 -11.10 -13.35
C THR A 242 -13.98 -10.27 -12.29
N PHE A 243 -15.22 -9.85 -12.57
CA PHE A 243 -16.02 -9.01 -11.68
C PHE A 243 -17.10 -9.78 -10.91
N LEU A 244 -17.05 -11.10 -10.92
CA LEU A 244 -17.94 -11.93 -10.11
C LEU A 244 -17.72 -11.66 -8.61
N PRO A 245 -18.77 -11.80 -7.78
CA PRO A 245 -18.61 -11.86 -6.33
C PRO A 245 -17.59 -12.93 -5.93
N TYR A 246 -16.86 -12.69 -4.84
CA TYR A 246 -15.72 -13.52 -4.44
C TYR A 246 -15.99 -15.03 -4.47
N LYS A 247 -17.15 -15.47 -3.96
CA LYS A 247 -17.52 -16.89 -3.97
C LYS A 247 -17.60 -17.47 -5.39
N GLU A 248 -18.31 -16.79 -6.29
CA GLU A 248 -18.51 -17.21 -7.68
C GLU A 248 -17.20 -17.11 -8.47
N PHE A 249 -16.40 -16.07 -8.22
CA PHE A 249 -15.05 -15.94 -8.77
C PHE A 249 -14.19 -17.14 -8.42
N MET A 250 -14.17 -17.56 -7.14
CA MET A 250 -13.35 -18.69 -6.68
C MET A 250 -13.80 -20.03 -7.28
N GLU A 251 -15.11 -20.22 -7.51
CA GLU A 251 -15.65 -21.40 -8.19
C GLU A 251 -15.17 -21.45 -9.66
N VAL A 252 -15.26 -20.34 -10.39
CA VAL A 252 -14.78 -20.25 -11.78
C VAL A 252 -13.27 -20.44 -11.85
N LEU A 253 -12.52 -19.81 -10.93
CA LEU A 253 -11.06 -19.94 -10.84
C LEU A 253 -10.67 -21.41 -10.62
N SER A 254 -11.30 -22.09 -9.66
CA SER A 254 -11.04 -23.50 -9.36
C SER A 254 -11.25 -24.40 -10.60
N ARG A 255 -12.36 -24.19 -11.33
CA ARG A 255 -12.62 -24.91 -12.58
C ARG A 255 -11.52 -24.67 -13.63
N LYS A 256 -11.15 -23.42 -13.88
CA LYS A 256 -10.12 -23.08 -14.88
C LYS A 256 -8.73 -23.58 -14.49
N VAL A 257 -8.42 -23.60 -13.19
CA VAL A 257 -7.20 -24.23 -12.67
C VAL A 257 -7.19 -25.72 -13.02
N GLY A 258 -8.30 -26.43 -12.77
CA GLY A 258 -8.46 -27.84 -13.11
C GLY A 258 -8.25 -28.11 -14.60
N GLU A 259 -8.98 -27.40 -15.46
CA GLU A 259 -8.87 -27.52 -16.92
C GLU A 259 -7.43 -27.29 -17.43
N LYS A 260 -6.72 -26.32 -16.86
CA LYS A 260 -5.34 -26.01 -17.25
C LYS A 260 -4.37 -27.09 -16.79
N MET A 261 -4.57 -27.67 -15.61
CA MET A 261 -3.75 -28.80 -15.13
C MET A 261 -3.96 -30.06 -15.98
N GLU A 262 -5.20 -30.35 -16.36
CA GLU A 262 -5.51 -31.48 -17.24
C GLU A 262 -4.87 -31.33 -18.62
N LYS A 263 -4.99 -30.15 -19.24
CA LYS A 263 -4.31 -29.85 -20.51
C LYS A 263 -2.80 -30.01 -20.41
N LYS A 264 -2.19 -29.57 -19.31
CA LYS A 264 -0.74 -29.70 -19.10
C LYS A 264 -0.32 -31.18 -18.99
N LYS A 265 -1.08 -32.01 -18.26
CA LYS A 265 -0.82 -33.45 -18.18
C LYS A 265 -0.92 -34.12 -19.55
N LEU A 266 -1.96 -33.80 -20.33
CA LEU A 266 -2.14 -34.33 -21.68
C LEU A 266 -1.05 -33.90 -22.66
N SER A 267 -0.47 -32.70 -22.48
CA SER A 267 0.65 -32.22 -23.31
C SER A 267 2.02 -32.82 -22.96
N GLN A 268 2.11 -33.50 -21.82
CA GLN A 268 3.34 -34.13 -21.31
C GLN A 268 3.35 -35.66 -21.50
N MET A 269 2.24 -36.22 -22.00
CA MET A 269 2.10 -37.61 -22.42
C MET A 269 2.32 -37.72 -23.92
#